data_AF-A0A850JSN8-F1
#
_entry.id   AF-A0A850JSN8-F1
#
_cell.length_a   1.000
_cell.length_b   1.000
_cell.length_c   1.000
_cell.angle_alpha   90.00
_cell.angle_beta   90.00
_cell.angle_gamma   90.00
#
_symmetry.space_group_name_H-M   'P 1'
#
loop_
_entity.id
_entity.type
_entity.pdbx_description
1 polymer ?
#
loop_
_entity_poly.entity_id
_entity_poly.type
_entity_poly.pdbx_seq_one_letter_code
_entity_poly.pdbx_strand_id
1 'polypeptide(L)'
;MELVEAGRQFATMLEHEEHGRPLDATLLWVMLRLDIPYRVGRDVPLLLRWPVARPAGRRSHCAATLADASRGADLGSLTYEAYAVDPEQYARTRAR
;
A
#
# COMPACT_ATOMS: atom_id res chain seq x y z
N MET A 1 -7.91 8.70 -10.55
CA MET A 1 -7.80 9.07 -9.12
C MET A 1 -8.23 7.94 -8.21
N GLU A 2 -9.38 7.32 -8.47
CA GLU A 2 -9.97 6.28 -7.60
C GLU A 2 -9.02 5.11 -7.29
N LEU A 3 -8.25 4.63 -8.26
CA LEU A 3 -7.29 3.53 -8.05
C LEU A 3 -6.17 3.88 -7.05
N VAL A 4 -5.75 5.14 -7.00
CA VAL A 4 -4.71 5.59 -6.06
C VAL A 4 -5.23 5.58 -4.63
N GLU A 5 -6.45 6.09 -4.45
CA GLU A 5 -7.07 6.12 -3.12
C GLU A 5 -7.46 4.72 -2.65
N ALA A 6 -8.01 3.88 -3.53
CA ALA A 6 -8.28 2.48 -3.25
C ALA A 6 -6.99 1.74 -2.86
N GLY A 7 -5.89 1.98 -3.57
CA GLY A 7 -4.59 1.41 -3.24
C GLY A 7 -4.06 1.86 -1.87
N ARG A 8 -4.26 3.12 -1.49
CA ARG A 8 -3.89 3.65 -0.16
C ARG A 8 -4.72 3.02 0.95
N GLN A 9 -6.03 2.88 0.76
CA GLN A 9 -6.92 2.23 1.71
C GLN A 9 -6.54 0.76 1.89
N PHE A 10 -6.28 0.07 0.78
CA PHE A 10 -5.81 -1.31 0.78
C PHE A 10 -4.47 -1.47 1.51
N ALA A 11 -3.47 -0.62 1.23
CA ALA A 11 -2.19 -0.66 1.92
C ALA A 11 -2.33 -0.39 3.44
N THR A 12 -3.25 0.49 3.83
CA THR A 12 -3.58 0.75 5.25
C THR A 12 -4.14 -0.50 5.93
N MET A 13 -5.08 -1.19 5.26
CA MET A 13 -5.64 -2.45 5.76
C MET A 13 -4.55 -3.52 5.93
N LEU A 14 -3.65 -3.68 4.94
CA LEU A 14 -2.53 -4.63 5.02
C LEU A 14 -1.60 -4.37 6.20
N GLU A 15 -1.36 -3.11 6.57
CA GLU A 15 -0.54 -2.81 7.75
C GLU A 15 -1.12 -3.42 9.02
N HIS A 16 -2.44 -3.35 9.19
CA HIS A 16 -3.07 -3.83 10.41
C HIS A 16 -3.31 -5.34 10.38
N GLU A 17 -3.77 -5.87 9.25
CA GLU A 17 -4.18 -7.27 9.14
C GLU A 17 -3.00 -8.21 8.87
N GLU A 18 -2.15 -7.89 7.89
CA GLU A 18 -1.07 -8.78 7.46
C GLU A 18 0.26 -8.46 8.16
N HIS A 19 0.57 -7.18 8.34
CA HIS A 19 1.79 -6.77 9.03
C HIS A 19 1.63 -6.75 10.56
N GLY A 20 0.39 -6.81 11.04
CA GLY A 20 0.03 -6.84 12.46
C GLY A 20 0.46 -5.57 13.19
N ARG A 21 0.35 -4.41 12.54
CA ARG A 21 0.52 -3.10 13.19
C ARG A 21 -0.67 -2.83 14.10
N PRO A 22 -0.45 -2.31 15.32
CA PRO A 22 -1.55 -1.91 16.19
C PRO A 22 -2.50 -0.92 15.49
N LEU A 23 -3.80 -1.00 15.79
CA LEU A 23 -4.82 -0.11 15.20
C LEU A 23 -4.63 1.36 15.63
N ASP A 24 -4.00 1.60 16.77
CA ASP A 24 -3.66 2.92 17.29
C ASP A 24 -2.29 3.44 16.82
N ALA A 25 -1.56 2.65 16.02
CA ALA A 25 -0.32 3.10 15.41
C ALA A 25 -0.60 4.19 14.37
N THR A 26 0.22 5.23 14.37
CA THR A 26 0.21 6.23 13.29
C THR A 26 1.08 5.73 12.15
N LEU A 27 0.51 5.66 10.95
CA LEU A 27 1.24 5.29 9.73
C LEU A 27 1.79 6.55 9.05
N LEU A 28 3.10 6.70 9.08
CA LEU A 28 3.82 7.74 8.36
C LEU A 28 4.15 7.27 6.94
N TRP A 29 3.32 7.64 5.96
CA TRP A 29 3.57 7.36 4.55
C TRP A 29 4.76 8.19 4.04
N VAL A 30 5.81 7.51 3.59
CA VAL A 30 7.07 8.16 3.17
C VAL A 30 7.36 8.00 1.68
N MET A 31 6.76 7.02 1.01
CA MET A 31 6.91 6.84 -0.42
C MET A 31 5.63 6.25 -1.04
N LEU A 32 5.30 6.77 -2.22
CA LEU A 32 4.33 6.22 -3.14
C LEU A 32 4.99 6.12 -4.52
N ARG A 33 4.99 4.92 -5.10
CA ARG A 33 5.33 4.71 -6.50
C ARG A 33 4.17 4.01 -7.19
N LEU A 34 3.72 4.61 -8.28
CA LEU A 34 2.67 4.07 -9.13
C LEU A 34 3.23 3.95 -10.54
N ASP A 35 3.34 2.72 -11.02
CA ASP A 35 3.70 2.41 -12.39
C ASP A 35 2.54 1.63 -13.00
N ILE A 36 1.51 2.36 -13.39
CA ILE A 36 0.23 1.80 -13.84
C ILE A 36 -0.20 2.46 -15.15
N PRO A 37 -1.03 1.80 -15.97
CA PRO A 37 -1.52 2.38 -17.21
C PRO A 37 -2.34 3.64 -16.91
N TYR A 38 -2.16 4.68 -17.73
CA TYR A 38 -2.94 5.91 -17.62
C TYR A 38 -4.46 5.67 -17.74
N ARG A 39 -4.84 4.66 -18.54
CA ARG A 39 -6.22 4.21 -18.69
C ARG A 39 -6.27 2.70 -18.64
N VAL A 40 -7.24 2.21 -17.89
CA VAL A 40 -7.67 0.81 -17.88
C VAL A 40 -9.15 0.81 -18.25
N GLY A 41 -9.56 -0.10 -19.13
CA GLY A 41 -10.98 -0.22 -19.51
C GLY A 41 -11.83 -0.55 -18.29
N ARG A 42 -13.01 0.06 -18.17
CA ARG A 42 -13.88 -0.11 -16.99
C ARG A 42 -14.34 -1.55 -16.77
N ASP A 43 -14.44 -2.31 -17.86
CA ASP A 43 -14.90 -3.70 -17.85
C ASP A 43 -13.75 -4.72 -17.73
N VAL A 44 -12.51 -4.24 -17.58
CA VAL A 44 -11.37 -5.13 -17.33
C VAL A 44 -11.45 -5.60 -15.88
N PRO A 45 -11.63 -6.91 -15.61
CA PRO A 45 -11.57 -7.40 -14.25
C PRO A 45 -10.12 -7.30 -13.75
N LEU A 46 -9.90 -6.63 -12.62
CA LEU A 46 -8.57 -6.39 -12.07
C LEU A 46 -8.30 -7.25 -10.85
N LEU A 47 -7.05 -7.71 -10.73
CA LEU A 47 -6.52 -8.35 -9.54
C LEU A 47 -5.36 -7.53 -8.99
N LEU A 48 -5.29 -7.46 -7.66
CA LEU A 48 -4.10 -7.04 -6.94
C LEU A 48 -3.41 -8.29 -6.39
N ARG A 49 -2.13 -8.44 -6.68
CA ARG A 49 -1.28 -9.52 -6.17
C ARG A 49 -0.21 -8.91 -5.29
N TRP A 50 -0.06 -9.37 -4.05
CA TRP A 50 0.97 -8.89 -3.14
C TRP A 50 1.59 -10.07 -2.38
N PRO A 51 2.87 -9.97 -1.98
CA PRO A 51 3.47 -10.98 -1.12
C PRO A 51 2.85 -10.87 0.29
N VAL A 52 2.41 -12.00 0.82
CA VAL A 52 2.02 -12.11 2.23
C VAL A 52 3.28 -12.41 3.03
N ALA A 53 3.97 -11.37 3.48
CA ALA A 53 5.13 -11.50 4.34
C ALA A 53 5.12 -10.40 5.39
N ARG A 54 5.24 -10.77 6.66
CA ARG A 54 5.31 -9.79 7.74
C ARG A 54 6.64 -9.04 7.67
N PRO A 55 6.64 -7.71 7.48
CA PRO A 55 7.87 -6.93 7.38
C PRO A 55 8.60 -6.94 8.73
N ALA A 56 9.93 -7.06 8.68
CA ALA A 56 10.76 -6.94 9.86
C ALA A 56 10.92 -5.47 10.27
N GLY A 57 10.75 -5.16 11.56
CA GLY A 57 10.96 -3.82 12.10
C GLY A 57 9.78 -2.86 11.89
N ARG A 58 10.03 -1.55 11.97
CA ARG A 58 9.00 -0.48 11.95
C ARG A 58 8.65 0.04 10.55
N ARG A 59 9.55 -0.14 9.58
CA ARG A 59 9.31 0.22 8.18
C ARG A 59 8.53 -0.90 7.52
N SER A 60 7.49 -0.56 6.80
CA SER A 60 6.75 -1.45 5.94
C SER A 60 6.95 -1.09 4.48
N HIS A 61 6.83 -2.11 3.64
CA HIS A 61 6.93 -2.00 2.19
C HIS A 61 5.83 -2.86 1.57
N CYS A 62 4.71 -2.21 1.24
CA CYS A 62 3.57 -2.82 0.57
C CYS A 62 3.77 -2.66 -0.94
N ALA A 63 4.21 -3.73 -1.61
CA ALA A 63 4.29 -3.77 -3.06
C ALA A 63 3.22 -4.71 -3.61
N ALA A 64 2.43 -4.21 -4.55
CA ALA A 64 1.41 -4.99 -5.23
C ALA A 64 1.51 -4.85 -6.74
N THR A 65 1.29 -5.95 -7.44
CA THR A 65 1.16 -6.00 -8.90
C THR A 65 -0.32 -5.88 -9.26
N LEU A 66 -0.64 -4.96 -10.16
CA LEU A 66 -1.94 -4.88 -10.80
C LEU A 66 -1.94 -5.82 -12.01
N ALA A 67 -2.91 -6.73 -12.09
CA ALA A 67 -3.04 -7.69 -13.18
C ALA A 67 -4.45 -7.72 -13.77
N ASP A 68 -4.55 -8.02 -15.06
CA ASP A 68 -5.80 -8.38 -15.74
C ASP A 68 -6.20 -9.79 -15.28
N ALA A 69 -7.34 -9.92 -14.61
CA ALA A 69 -7.82 -11.19 -14.09
C ALA A 69 -8.15 -12.20 -15.20
N SER A 70 -8.60 -11.70 -16.36
CA SER A 70 -9.05 -12.52 -17.48
C SER A 70 -7.90 -13.09 -18.29
N ARG A 71 -6.79 -12.33 -18.40
CA ARG A 71 -5.62 -12.70 -19.20
C ARG A 71 -4.42 -13.12 -18.36
N GLY A 72 -4.46 -12.86 -17.05
CA GLY A 72 -3.36 -13.05 -16.13
C GLY A 72 -2.19 -12.08 -16.31
N ALA A 73 -2.29 -11.14 -17.26
CA ALA A 73 -1.22 -10.22 -17.65
C ALA A 73 -1.00 -9.14 -16.60
N ASP A 74 0.26 -8.88 -16.26
CA ASP A 74 0.63 -7.78 -15.38
C ASP A 74 0.46 -6.45 -16.12
N LEU A 75 -0.28 -5.53 -15.50
CA LEU A 75 -0.61 -4.22 -16.03
C LEU A 75 0.26 -3.13 -15.42
N GLY A 76 0.79 -3.36 -14.22
CA GLY A 76 1.58 -2.37 -13.51
C GLY A 76 1.83 -2.73 -12.05
N SER A 77 2.34 -1.78 -11.28
CA SER A 77 2.65 -1.94 -9.87
C SER A 77 2.30 -0.71 -9.04
N LEU A 78 1.98 -0.97 -7.77
CA LEU A 78 1.76 0.03 -6.74
C LEU A 78 2.65 -0.32 -5.56
N THR A 79 3.52 0.61 -5.17
CA THR A 79 4.38 0.47 -4.00
C THR A 79 4.10 1.59 -3.01
N TYR A 80 3.87 1.20 -1.76
CA TYR A 80 3.71 2.10 -0.63
C TYR A 80 4.74 1.77 0.43
N GLU A 81 5.34 2.80 1.01
CA GLU A 81 6.18 2.63 2.20
C GLU A 81 5.66 3.50 3.33
N ALA A 82 5.64 2.90 4.52
CA ALA A 82 5.29 3.60 5.74
C ALA A 82 6.21 3.24 6.91
N TYR A 83 6.22 4.11 7.91
CA TYR A 83 6.67 3.78 9.25
C TYR A 83 5.46 3.70 10.17
N ALA A 84 5.32 2.57 10.88
CA ALA A 84 4.43 2.50 12.02
C ALA A 84 5.12 3.15 13.23
N VAL A 85 4.57 4.26 13.71
CA VAL A 85 5.09 5.01 14.85
C VAL A 85 4.01 5.18 15.92
N ASP A 86 4.44 5.30 17.17
CA ASP A 86 3.54 5.74 18.23
C ASP A 86 3.18 7.23 18.06
N PRO A 87 2.06 7.70 18.64
CA PRO A 87 1.62 9.09 18.50
C PRO A 87 2.63 10.13 19.00
N GLU A 88 3.42 9.82 20.03
CA GLU A 88 4.44 10.72 20.57
C GLU A 88 5.60 10.90 19.58
N GLN A 89 6.06 9.82 18.96
CA GLN A 89 7.05 9.83 17.90
C GLN A 89 6.53 10.57 16.66
N TYR A 90 5.26 10.39 16.28
CA TYR A 90 4.64 11.18 15.22
C TYR A 90 4.69 12.68 15.52
N ALA A 91 4.28 13.09 16.73
CA ALA A 91 4.31 14.49 17.16
C ALA A 91 5.72 15.08 17.09
N ARG A 92 6.74 14.34 17.56
CA ARG A 92 8.15 14.76 17.45
C ARG A 92 8.61 14.95 16.01
N THR A 93 8.14 14.09 15.09
CA THR A 93 8.49 14.18 13.66
C THR A 93 7.86 15.40 12.98
N ARG A 94 6.70 15.87 13.47
CA ARG A 94 6.01 17.08 12.98
C ARG A 94 6.50 18.39 13.58
N ALA A 95 7.15 18.33 14.74
CA ALA A 95 7.68 19.51 15.44
C ALA A 95 9.06 19.98 14.93
N ARG A 96 9.64 19.25 13.96
CA ARG A 96 10.86 19.60 13.23
C ARG A 96 10.50 20.15 11.86
#